data_AF-A0A6V7IQ12-F1
#
_entry.id   AF-A0A6V7IQ12-F1
#
_cell.length_a   1.000
_cell.length_b   1.000
_cell.length_c   1.000
_cell.angle_alpha   90.00
_cell.angle_beta   90.00
_cell.angle_gamma   90.00
#
_symmetry.space_group_name_H-M   'P 1'
#
loop_
_entity.id
_entity.type
_entity.pdbx_description
1 polymer ?
#
loop_
_entity_poly.entity_id
_entity_poly.type
_entity_poly.pdbx_seq_one_letter_code
_entity_poly.pdbx_strand_id
1 'polypeptide(L)'
;IGKRRVYKAGLVIREHFGDFLTDTYSPSEVVALTTQTGRTMMTLQLGLAAIYQPVKAQRWDDNVDWQPIVFGFPPSGHSNYLSIDCP
;
A
#
# COMPACT_ATOMS: atom_id res chain seq x y z
N ILE A 1 4.20 13.97 10.69
CA ILE A 1 4.95 14.30 9.45
C ILE A 1 5.10 13.09 8.53
N GLY A 2 5.65 11.95 9.01
CA GLY A 2 5.86 10.74 8.19
C GLY A 2 4.61 10.25 7.45
N LYS A 3 3.47 10.10 8.15
CA LYS A 3 2.19 9.69 7.55
C LYS A 3 1.79 10.54 6.33
N ARG A 4 1.87 11.87 6.46
CA ARG A 4 1.54 12.82 5.40
C ARG A 4 2.51 12.72 4.21
N ARG A 5 3.80 12.46 4.47
CA ARG A 5 4.81 12.29 3.41
C ARG A 5 4.53 11.03 2.61
N VAL A 6 4.25 9.92 3.28
CA VAL A 6 3.97 8.62 2.64
C VAL A 6 2.69 8.68 1.82
N TYR A 7 1.63 9.30 2.36
CA TYR A 7 0.39 9.50 1.61
C TYR A 7 0.63 10.31 0.33
N LYS A 8 1.36 11.43 0.41
CA LYS A 8 1.74 12.22 -0.77
C LYS A 8 2.59 11.41 -1.77
N ALA A 9 3.52 10.59 -1.29
CA ALA A 9 4.32 9.73 -2.16
C ALA A 9 3.43 8.72 -2.90
N GLY A 10 2.43 8.14 -2.23
CA GLY A 10 1.45 7.26 -2.88
C GLY A 10 0.62 7.96 -3.95
N LEU A 11 0.23 9.22 -3.75
CA LEU A 11 -0.45 10.02 -4.79
C LEU A 11 0.45 10.22 -6.02
N VAL A 12 1.73 10.50 -5.83
CA VAL A 12 2.71 10.65 -6.93
C VAL A 12 2.89 9.32 -7.67
N ILE A 13 2.95 8.19 -6.96
CA ILE A 13 3.01 6.86 -7.58
C ILE A 13 1.76 6.62 -8.43
N ARG A 14 0.57 6.97 -7.92
CA ARG A 14 -0.68 6.82 -8.67
C ARG A 14 -0.72 7.70 -9.92
N GLU A 15 -0.25 8.93 -9.82
CA GLU A 15 -0.17 9.84 -10.97
C GLU A 15 0.79 9.31 -12.03
N HIS A 16 1.95 8.79 -11.62
CA HIS A 16 2.98 8.34 -12.55
C HIS A 16 2.67 6.98 -13.20
N PHE A 17 2.03 6.07 -12.47
CA PHE A 17 1.72 4.72 -12.93
C PHE A 17 0.22 4.51 -13.18
N GLY A 18 -0.56 5.57 -13.33
CA GLY A 18 -2.02 5.49 -13.52
C GLY A 18 -2.43 4.70 -14.77
N ASP A 19 -1.61 4.74 -15.82
CA ASP A 19 -1.88 3.97 -17.05
C ASP A 19 -1.54 2.48 -16.91
N PHE A 20 -0.69 2.12 -15.95
CA PHE A 20 -0.28 0.75 -15.67
C PHE A 20 -1.15 0.11 -14.58
N LEU A 21 -1.49 0.88 -13.55
CA LEU A 21 -2.32 0.45 -12.44
C LEU A 21 -3.78 0.69 -12.77
N THR A 22 -4.56 -0.39 -12.81
CA THR A 22 -6.01 -0.33 -12.98
C THR A 22 -6.68 0.63 -11.98
N ASP A 23 -7.81 1.20 -12.38
CA ASP A 23 -8.58 2.07 -11.49
C ASP A 23 -9.20 1.33 -10.30
N THR A 24 -9.45 0.04 -10.49
CA THR A 24 -10.07 -0.85 -9.51
C THR A 24 -8.98 -1.70 -8.88
N TYR A 25 -8.91 -1.72 -7.55
CA TYR A 25 -7.96 -2.59 -6.86
C TYR A 25 -8.30 -4.07 -7.09
N SER A 26 -7.31 -4.86 -7.51
CA SER A 26 -7.41 -6.32 -7.59
C SER A 26 -6.24 -7.00 -6.85
N PRO A 27 -6.50 -7.94 -5.91
CA PRO A 27 -5.46 -8.70 -5.24
C PRO A 27 -4.58 -9.56 -6.17
N SER A 28 -5.02 -9.82 -7.41
CA SER A 28 -4.25 -10.58 -8.40
C SER A 28 -3.23 -9.72 -9.15
N GLU A 29 -3.37 -8.40 -9.13
CA GLU A 29 -2.54 -7.46 -9.89
C GLU A 29 -1.44 -6.83 -9.03
N VAL A 30 -1.73 -6.60 -7.75
CA VAL A 30 -0.80 -5.94 -6.83
C VAL A 30 -0.56 -6.79 -5.59
N VAL A 31 0.72 -7.06 -5.34
CA VAL A 31 1.20 -7.68 -4.11
C VAL A 31 1.92 -6.63 -3.28
N ALA A 32 1.38 -6.34 -2.10
CA ALA A 32 1.97 -5.41 -1.16
C ALA A 32 2.69 -6.18 -0.04
N LEU A 33 3.99 -5.94 0.14
CA LEU A 33 4.81 -6.60 1.15
C LEU A 33 5.48 -5.59 2.09
N THR A 34 5.55 -5.94 3.37
CA THR A 34 6.21 -5.14 4.41
C THR A 34 7.06 -6.02 5.32
N THR A 35 8.02 -5.42 6.01
CA THR A 35 8.60 -6.04 7.21
C THR A 35 7.57 -6.08 8.35
N GLN A 36 7.75 -7.00 9.29
CA GLN A 36 6.82 -7.20 10.40
C GLN A 36 7.04 -6.20 11.55
N THR A 37 7.05 -4.89 11.25
CA THR A 37 7.11 -3.84 12.27
C THR A 37 5.92 -2.88 12.14
N GLY A 38 5.38 -2.40 13.27
CA GLY A 38 4.20 -1.53 13.24
C GLY A 38 4.39 -0.25 12.40
N ARG A 39 5.62 0.29 12.33
CA ARG A 39 5.94 1.47 11.52
C ARG A 39 5.86 1.20 10.03
N THR A 40 6.36 0.05 9.57
CA THR A 40 6.37 -0.30 8.15
C THR A 40 5.00 -0.75 7.66
N MET A 41 4.25 -1.48 8.48
CA MET A 41 2.85 -1.80 8.20
C MET A 41 1.98 -0.54 8.02
N MET A 42 2.09 0.40 8.96
CA MET A 42 1.34 1.67 8.89
C MET A 42 1.75 2.51 7.68
N THR A 43 3.04 2.50 7.34
CA THR A 43 3.56 3.19 6.15
C THR A 43 2.97 2.57 4.88
N LEU A 44 3.01 1.25 4.75
CA LEU A 44 2.48 0.55 3.59
C LEU A 44 0.98 0.82 3.41
N GLN A 45 0.18 0.70 4.48
CA GLN A 45 -1.26 0.97 4.43
C GLN A 45 -1.59 2.41 4.00
N LEU A 46 -0.83 3.40 4.47
CA LEU A 46 -1.02 4.80 4.05
C LEU A 46 -0.66 5.05 2.59
N GLY A 47 0.39 4.38 2.10
CA GLY A 47 0.75 4.43 0.69
C GLY A 47 -0.34 3.82 -0.18
N LEU A 48 -0.83 2.62 0.18
CA LEU A 48 -1.89 1.93 -0.53
C LEU A 48 -3.21 2.71 -0.53
N ALA A 49 -3.57 3.35 0.58
CA ALA A 49 -4.75 4.22 0.66
C ALA A 49 -4.68 5.41 -0.31
N ALA A 50 -3.47 5.91 -0.58
CA ALA A 50 -3.29 6.98 -1.57
C ALA A 50 -3.27 6.45 -3.00
N ILE A 51 -2.70 5.26 -3.23
CA ILE A 51 -2.59 4.66 -4.57
C ILE A 51 -3.97 4.21 -5.07
N TYR A 52 -4.75 3.57 -4.21
CA TYR A 52 -6.03 2.95 -4.55
C TYR A 52 -7.17 3.59 -3.78
N GLN A 53 -7.47 4.84 -4.12
CA GLN A 53 -8.70 5.48 -3.66
C GLN A 53 -9.92 4.71 -4.23
N PRO A 54 -10.96 4.44 -3.43
CA PRO A 54 -12.06 3.60 -3.87
C PRO A 54 -12.88 4.30 -4.96
N VAL A 55 -12.92 3.65 -6.14
CA VAL A 55 -13.90 3.95 -7.18
C VAL A 55 -15.31 3.61 -6.70
N LYS A 56 -16.35 4.15 -7.34
CA LYS A 56 -17.76 3.95 -6.93
C LYS A 56 -18.12 2.48 -6.69
N ALA A 57 -17.61 1.56 -7.51
CA ALA A 57 -17.88 0.12 -7.40
C ALA A 57 -17.22 -0.56 -6.18
N GLN A 58 -16.14 0.02 -5.63
CA GLN A 58 -15.39 -0.51 -4.47
C GLN A 58 -15.56 0.35 -3.21
N ARG A 59 -16.39 1.38 -3.29
CA ARG A 59 -16.74 2.21 -2.14
C ARG A 59 -17.76 1.46 -1.29
N TRP A 60 -17.35 1.09 -0.08
CA TRP A 60 -18.21 0.40 0.88
C TRP A 60 -18.98 1.39 1.77
N ASP A 61 -18.52 2.64 1.88
CA ASP A 61 -19.16 3.72 2.63
C ASP A 61 -18.99 5.05 1.89
N ASP A 62 -20.08 5.80 1.74
CA ASP A 62 -20.11 7.05 0.97
C ASP A 62 -19.35 8.22 1.62
N ASN A 63 -19.11 8.14 2.94
CA ASN A 63 -18.40 9.15 3.72
C ASN A 63 -16.92 8.79 3.94
N VAL A 64 -16.47 7.63 3.47
CA VAL A 64 -15.11 7.14 3.69
C VAL A 64 -14.41 6.82 2.36
N ASP A 65 -13.50 7.70 1.95
CA ASP A 65 -12.63 7.51 0.78
C ASP A 65 -11.44 6.57 1.07
N TRP A 66 -11.71 5.42 1.69
CA TRP A 66 -10.73 4.38 1.98
C TRP A 66 -11.32 2.99 1.78
N GLN A 67 -10.50 2.05 1.28
CA GLN A 67 -10.86 0.65 1.15
C GLN A 67 -9.81 -0.28 1.77
N PRO A 68 -10.21 -1.45 2.28
CA PRO A 68 -9.28 -2.46 2.76
C PRO A 68 -8.44 -3.03 1.60
N ILE A 69 -7.12 -2.99 1.74
CA ILE A 69 -6.17 -3.56 0.78
C ILE A 69 -5.31 -4.58 1.50
N VAL A 70 -5.17 -5.76 0.90
CA VAL A 70 -4.43 -6.88 1.50
C VAL A 70 -2.93 -6.63 1.36
N PHE A 71 -2.19 -6.92 2.42
CA PHE A 71 -0.73 -6.90 2.40
C PHE A 71 -0.18 -8.09 3.19
N GLY A 72 1.03 -8.52 2.85
CA GLY A 72 1.71 -9.62 3.50
C GLY A 72 3.05 -9.20 4.10
N PHE A 73 3.65 -10.12 4.85
CA PHE A 73 5.04 -10.05 5.26
C PHE A 73 5.66 -11.42 5.03
N PRO A 74 6.93 -11.47 4.60
CA PRO A 74 7.60 -12.74 4.39
C PRO A 74 7.86 -13.45 5.72
N PRO A 75 7.92 -14.79 5.74
CA PRO A 75 8.20 -15.55 6.95
C PRO A 75 9.59 -15.21 7.51
N SER A 76 9.66 -15.11 8.84
CA SER A 76 10.90 -14.85 9.58
C SER A 76 11.91 -15.97 9.33
N GLY A 77 13.12 -15.58 8.87
CA GLY A 77 14.25 -16.50 8.64
C GLY A 77 14.64 -16.74 7.18
N HIS A 78 13.86 -16.29 6.19
CA HIS A 78 14.15 -16.54 4.76
C HIS A 78 14.10 -15.27 3.88
N SER A 79 14.04 -14.08 4.48
CA SER A 79 13.82 -12.85 3.70
C SER A 79 14.98 -11.89 3.78
N ASN A 80 15.98 -12.16 2.93
CA ASN A 80 16.96 -11.21 2.43
C ASN A 80 16.36 -10.15 1.47
N TYR A 81 15.05 -10.18 1.23
CA TYR A 81 14.37 -9.24 0.31
C TYR A 81 13.98 -7.91 0.96
N LEU A 82 13.62 -7.92 2.25
CA LEU A 82 13.10 -6.73 2.95
C LEU A 82 13.81 -6.45 4.28
N SER A 83 14.65 -7.38 4.74
CA SER A 83 15.47 -7.21 5.94
C SER A 83 16.83 -6.64 5.55
N ILE A 84 17.19 -5.51 6.15
CA ILE A 84 18.57 -5.02 6.13
C ILE A 84 19.22 -5.63 7.37
N ASP A 85 19.91 -6.75 7.20
CA ASP A 85 20.85 -7.21 8.21
C ASP A 85 21.98 -6.17 8.26
N CYS A 86 21.87 -5.27 9.23
CA CYS A 86 22.96 -4.35 9.56
C CYS A 86 23.90 -5.13 10.49
N PRO A 87 25.21 -5.25 10.17
CA PRO A 87 26.17 -5.95 11.02
C PRO A 87 26.32 -5.31 12.40
#